data_AF-A0A950GU36-F1
#
_entry.id   AF-A0A950GU36-F1
#
_cell.length_a   1.000
_cell.length_b   1.000
_cell.length_c   1.000
_cell.angle_alpha   90.00
_cell.angle_beta   90.00
_cell.angle_gamma   90.00
#
_symmetry.space_group_name_H-M   'P 1'
#
loop_
_entity.id
_entity.type
_entity.pdbx_description
1 polymer ?
#
loop_
_entity_poly.entity_id
_entity_poly.type
_entity_poly.pdbx_seq_one_letter_code
_entity_poly.pdbx_strand_id
1 'polypeptide(L)'
;MPQFSPHQEAALKAVSAWLKTKRKGQNAPPIFRLFGYAGTGKTTLARHLAQSVSGKVLFAAFTGKAALVMRSKGCQGASTIHSLIYRALESGEETPNFELWSQSPASEAKLIVIDECSMVDAELGRDLLSFRVPLLVLGDPAQLPPVQGAGFFTEAEPDAMLTEVHRQAEDDPIVRMSMQVREGRQPDLGEYGMSQVVRRSELDPARVLGADQVLVGRNATRRRFNKRMRERRGFA
;
A
#
# COMPACT_ATOMS: atom_id res chain seq x y z
N MET A 1 16.41 18.90 7.91
CA MET A 1 16.30 17.56 7.29
C MET A 1 15.34 16.72 8.13
N PRO A 2 14.55 15.80 7.54
CA PRO A 2 13.72 14.90 8.33
C PRO A 2 14.59 14.08 9.29
N GLN A 3 14.17 13.95 10.55
CA GLN A 3 14.83 13.09 11.53
C GLN A 3 14.22 11.69 11.41
N PHE A 4 15.04 10.69 11.07
CA PHE A 4 14.62 9.29 10.94
C PHE A 4 14.86 8.55 12.25
N SER A 5 14.03 7.55 12.56
CA SER A 5 14.31 6.65 13.69
C SER A 5 15.53 5.75 13.38
N PRO A 6 16.22 5.20 14.39
CA PRO A 6 17.33 4.26 14.16
C PRO A 6 16.92 3.09 13.25
N HIS A 7 15.67 2.64 13.35
CA HIS A 7 15.14 1.57 12.52
C HIS A 7 14.93 1.99 11.06
N GLN A 8 14.43 3.21 10.85
CA GLN A 8 14.33 3.81 9.52
C GLN A 8 15.71 4.03 8.89
N GLU A 9 16.71 4.47 9.67
CA GLU A 9 18.09 4.62 9.19
C GLU A 9 18.72 3.29 8.79
N ALA A 10 18.49 2.21 9.55
CA ALA A 10 18.94 0.87 9.20
C ALA A 10 18.33 0.41 7.86
N ALA A 11 17.03 0.62 7.67
CA ALA A 11 16.36 0.32 6.40
C ALA A 11 16.93 1.15 5.24
N LEU A 12 17.18 2.45 5.43
CA LEU A 12 17.79 3.32 4.42
C LEU A 12 19.20 2.81 4.02
N LYS A 13 20.01 2.39 5.00
CA LYS A 13 21.34 1.81 4.75
C LYS A 13 21.25 0.49 3.97
N ALA A 14 20.32 -0.39 4.34
CA ALA A 14 20.10 -1.66 3.66
C ALA A 14 19.69 -1.47 2.18
N VAL A 15 18.71 -0.60 1.92
CA VAL A 15 18.28 -0.28 0.54
C VAL A 15 19.44 0.35 -0.25
N SER A 16 20.21 1.26 0.37
CA SER A 16 21.36 1.89 -0.28
C SER A 16 22.46 0.89 -0.64
N ALA A 17 22.72 -0.09 0.22
CA ALA A 17 23.67 -1.16 -0.04
C ALA A 17 23.19 -2.05 -1.21
N TRP A 18 21.92 -2.43 -1.21
CA TRP A 18 21.28 -3.19 -2.27
C TRP A 18 21.30 -2.47 -3.63
N LEU A 19 21.03 -1.16 -3.67
CA LEU A 19 21.15 -0.37 -4.91
C LEU A 19 22.60 -0.36 -5.46
N LYS A 20 23.61 -0.43 -4.58
CA LYS A 20 25.02 -0.44 -4.96
C LYS A 20 25.48 -1.80 -5.47
N THR A 21 24.97 -2.92 -4.95
CA THR A 21 25.34 -4.26 -5.45
C THR A 21 24.90 -4.46 -6.90
N LYS A 22 23.74 -3.93 -7.28
CA LYS A 22 23.24 -3.96 -8.68
C LYS A 22 24.15 -3.25 -9.69
N ARG A 23 24.88 -2.21 -9.26
CA ARG A 23 25.86 -1.51 -10.14
C ARG A 23 27.05 -2.40 -10.52
N LYS A 24 27.27 -3.52 -9.83
CA LYS A 24 28.40 -4.44 -10.05
C LYS A 24 28.11 -5.60 -11.04
N GLY A 25 27.00 -5.55 -11.79
CA GLY A 25 26.79 -6.44 -12.94
C GLY A 25 26.29 -7.87 -12.63
N GLN A 26 25.65 -8.11 -11.48
CA GLN A 26 25.02 -9.40 -11.17
C GLN A 26 23.63 -9.51 -11.86
N ASN A 27 23.33 -10.68 -12.42
CA ASN A 27 22.36 -10.89 -13.50
C ASN A 27 20.95 -11.29 -12.99
N ALA A 28 20.14 -10.32 -12.54
CA ALA A 28 18.65 -10.29 -12.46
C ALA A 28 18.20 -9.04 -11.65
N PRO A 29 16.98 -8.49 -11.85
CA PRO A 29 16.49 -7.37 -11.04
C PRO A 29 16.35 -7.83 -9.58
N PRO A 30 17.16 -7.32 -8.64
CA PRO A 30 16.96 -7.71 -7.26
C PRO A 30 15.68 -7.00 -6.80
N ILE A 31 14.84 -7.72 -6.07
CA ILE A 31 13.69 -7.15 -5.36
C ILE A 31 14.22 -6.74 -3.98
N PHE A 32 13.79 -5.58 -3.47
CA PHE A 32 13.97 -5.23 -2.06
C PHE A 32 12.60 -5.02 -1.43
N ARG A 33 12.30 -5.78 -0.39
CA ARG A 33 11.05 -5.75 0.35
C ARG A 33 11.22 -4.89 1.59
N LEU A 34 10.74 -3.65 1.50
CA LEU A 34 10.64 -2.75 2.64
C LEU A 34 9.22 -2.83 3.21
N PHE A 35 9.02 -3.74 4.14
CA PHE A 35 7.73 -3.91 4.80
C PHE A 35 7.65 -3.08 6.06
N GLY A 36 6.44 -2.95 6.57
CA GLY A 36 6.19 -2.29 7.82
C GLY A 36 4.72 -1.99 8.00
N TYR A 37 4.34 -1.66 9.22
CA TYR A 37 2.95 -1.39 9.53
C TYR A 37 2.45 -0.08 8.90
N ALA A 38 1.12 0.06 8.78
CA ALA A 38 0.50 1.36 8.52
C ALA A 38 1.04 2.42 9.50
N GLY A 39 1.45 3.58 8.96
CA GLY A 39 1.97 4.69 9.76
C GLY A 39 3.48 4.67 10.07
N THR A 40 4.24 3.64 9.65
CA THR A 40 5.70 3.55 9.95
C THR A 40 6.60 4.34 8.99
N GLY A 41 6.02 5.10 8.06
CA GLY A 41 6.75 6.01 7.19
C GLY A 41 7.32 5.40 5.89
N LYS A 42 6.92 4.18 5.50
CA LYS A 42 7.39 3.49 4.26
C LYS A 42 7.46 4.40 3.02
N THR A 43 6.36 5.04 2.63
CA THR A 43 6.31 5.92 1.46
C THR A 43 7.24 7.13 1.61
N THR A 44 7.39 7.67 2.82
CA THR A 44 8.29 8.79 3.12
C THR A 44 9.75 8.37 2.93
N LEU A 45 10.13 7.18 3.42
CA LEU A 45 11.45 6.60 3.23
C LEU A 45 11.73 6.34 1.75
N ALA A 46 10.77 5.76 1.03
CA ALA A 46 10.92 5.48 -0.40
C ALA A 46 11.14 6.75 -1.24
N ARG A 47 10.40 7.83 -0.92
CA ARG A 47 10.63 9.15 -1.54
C ARG A 47 12.02 9.69 -1.25
N HIS A 48 12.49 9.58 -0.01
CA HIS A 48 13.83 10.03 0.36
C HIS A 48 14.91 9.22 -0.36
N LEU A 49 14.76 7.91 -0.43
CA LEU A 49 15.67 7.01 -1.17
C LEU A 49 15.72 7.36 -2.66
N ALA A 50 14.58 7.66 -3.27
CA ALA A 50 14.51 8.04 -4.68
C ALA A 50 15.38 9.26 -5.02
N GLN A 51 15.54 10.21 -4.09
CA GLN A 51 16.40 11.39 -4.28
C GLN A 51 17.89 11.04 -4.37
N SER A 52 18.31 9.89 -3.82
CA SER A 52 19.70 9.42 -3.85
C SER A 52 20.03 8.60 -5.10
N VAL A 53 19.04 8.24 -5.91
CA VAL A 53 19.22 7.46 -7.13
C VAL A 53 19.57 8.40 -8.29
N SER A 54 20.75 8.19 -8.89
CA SER A 54 21.14 8.89 -10.12
C SER A 54 20.36 8.34 -11.31
N GLY A 55 19.21 8.96 -11.60
CA GLY A 55 18.38 8.67 -12.78
C GLY A 55 16.88 8.68 -12.48
N LYS A 56 16.07 8.23 -13.45
CA LYS A 56 14.61 8.22 -13.35
C LYS A 56 14.15 7.18 -12.34
N VAL A 57 13.41 7.62 -11.32
CA VAL A 57 12.70 6.75 -10.38
C VAL A 57 11.21 6.85 -10.68
N LEU A 58 10.55 5.70 -10.81
CA LEU A 58 9.11 5.64 -11.03
C LEU A 58 8.42 5.10 -9.79
N PHE A 59 7.26 5.66 -9.50
CA PHE A 59 6.40 5.24 -8.40
C PHE A 59 5.13 4.65 -8.97
N ALA A 60 4.72 3.49 -8.48
CA ALA A 60 3.45 2.90 -8.83
C ALA A 60 2.80 2.24 -7.63
N ALA A 61 1.49 2.04 -7.70
CA ALA A 61 0.75 1.28 -6.72
C ALA A 61 -0.28 0.38 -7.41
N PHE A 62 -0.78 -0.64 -6.71
CA PHE A 62 -1.80 -1.51 -7.28
C PHE A 62 -3.08 -0.76 -7.66
N THR A 63 -3.55 0.15 -6.79
CA THR A 63 -4.80 0.92 -7.00
C THR A 63 -4.55 2.39 -7.30
N GLY A 64 -5.49 3.00 -8.04
CA GLY A 64 -5.46 4.45 -8.32
C GLY A 64 -5.54 5.31 -7.05
N LYS A 65 -6.22 4.83 -6.01
CA LYS A 65 -6.29 5.56 -4.72
C LYS A 65 -4.95 5.54 -4.00
N ALA A 66 -4.26 4.40 -3.97
CA ALA A 66 -2.92 4.32 -3.40
C ALA A 66 -1.93 5.21 -4.18
N ALA A 67 -1.97 5.17 -5.52
CA ALA A 67 -1.17 6.05 -6.36
C ALA A 67 -1.44 7.54 -6.07
N LEU A 68 -2.71 7.93 -5.86
CA LEU A 68 -3.06 9.30 -5.47
C LEU A 68 -2.45 9.70 -4.11
N VAL A 69 -2.48 8.80 -3.12
CA VAL A 69 -1.86 9.02 -1.80
C VAL A 69 -0.34 9.15 -1.91
N MET A 70 0.30 8.35 -2.77
CA MET A 70 1.73 8.51 -3.05
C MET A 70 2.03 9.91 -3.62
N ARG A 71 1.24 10.38 -4.60
CA ARG A 71 1.39 11.72 -5.17
C ARG A 71 1.24 12.82 -4.12
N SER A 72 0.24 12.72 -3.22
CA SER A 72 0.08 13.71 -2.15
C SER A 72 1.23 13.72 -1.15
N LYS A 73 1.98 12.62 -1.04
CA LYS A 73 3.22 12.51 -0.24
C LYS A 73 4.48 12.95 -1.00
N GLY A 74 4.35 13.45 -2.23
CA GLY A 74 5.46 13.97 -3.02
C GLY A 74 6.12 12.95 -3.95
N CYS A 75 5.56 11.76 -4.14
CA CYS A 75 5.97 10.83 -5.19
C CYS A 75 5.37 11.30 -6.53
N GLN A 76 6.02 12.28 -7.16
CA GLN A 76 5.55 12.88 -8.41
C GLN A 76 5.39 11.82 -9.51
N GLY A 77 4.32 11.94 -10.30
CA GLY A 77 4.05 11.01 -11.41
C GLY A 77 3.62 9.60 -10.98
N ALA A 78 3.36 9.34 -9.70
CA ALA A 78 2.94 8.01 -9.27
C ALA A 78 1.65 7.57 -9.99
N SER A 79 1.63 6.36 -10.55
CA SER A 79 0.52 5.83 -11.34
C SER A 79 0.08 4.45 -10.83
N THR A 80 -0.88 3.80 -11.49
CA THR A 80 -1.09 2.37 -11.22
C THR A 80 0.02 1.55 -11.86
N ILE A 81 0.26 0.34 -11.34
CA ILE A 81 1.16 -0.62 -12.00
C ILE A 81 0.66 -0.89 -13.42
N HIS A 82 -0.64 -1.09 -13.58
CA HIS A 82 -1.26 -1.36 -14.86
C HIS A 82 -1.00 -0.27 -15.90
N SER A 83 -1.17 1.01 -15.55
CA SER A 83 -0.87 2.11 -16.48
C SER A 83 0.61 2.32 -16.73
N LEU A 84 1.47 1.80 -15.83
CA LEU A 84 2.91 1.91 -15.95
C LEU A 84 3.47 0.89 -16.96
N ILE A 85 2.92 -0.33 -17.00
CA ILE A 85 3.51 -1.43 -17.78
C ILE A 85 2.61 -1.97 -18.89
N TYR A 86 1.31 -1.68 -18.91
CA TYR A 86 0.41 -2.11 -19.99
C TYR A 86 -0.05 -0.92 -20.83
N ARG A 87 -0.42 -1.21 -22.07
CA ARG A 87 -1.17 -0.29 -22.95
C ARG A 87 -2.46 -0.95 -23.40
N ALA A 88 -3.50 -0.15 -23.57
CA ALA A 88 -4.73 -0.62 -24.17
C ALA A 88 -4.50 -0.90 -25.66
N LEU A 89 -5.03 -2.03 -26.13
CA LEU A 89 -5.14 -2.32 -27.54
C LEU A 89 -6.45 -1.71 -28.05
N GLU A 90 -6.36 -0.98 -29.17
CA GLU A 90 -7.56 -0.54 -29.88
C GLU A 90 -8.18 -1.76 -30.57
N SER A 91 -9.02 -2.48 -29.84
CA SER A 91 -9.95 -3.46 -30.39
C SER A 91 -11.33 -2.81 -30.49
N GLY A 92 -12.02 -2.97 -31.62
CA GLY A 92 -13.44 -2.58 -31.77
C GLY A 92 -14.41 -3.43 -30.94
N GLU A 93 -13.93 -4.09 -29.89
CA GLU A 93 -14.67 -4.96 -28.98
C GLU A 93 -15.18 -4.16 -27.78
N GLU A 94 -16.28 -4.60 -27.17
CA GLU A 94 -16.82 -3.96 -25.95
C GLU A 94 -15.86 -4.09 -24.75
N THR A 95 -15.06 -5.15 -24.71
CA THR A 95 -14.07 -5.38 -23.65
C THR A 95 -12.69 -4.90 -24.08
N PRO A 96 -12.06 -3.96 -23.36
CA PRO A 96 -10.73 -3.49 -23.67
C PRO A 96 -9.69 -4.60 -23.41
N ASN A 97 -8.85 -4.85 -24.41
CA ASN A 97 -7.71 -5.75 -24.28
C ASN A 97 -6.46 -4.95 -23.90
N PHE A 98 -5.57 -5.55 -23.11
CA PHE A 98 -4.31 -4.93 -22.68
C PHE A 98 -3.15 -5.84 -23.01
N GLU A 99 -2.02 -5.24 -23.39
CA GLU A 99 -0.77 -5.97 -23.61
C GLU A 99 0.39 -5.31 -22.89
N LEU A 100 1.41 -6.13 -22.60
CA LEU A 100 2.64 -5.66 -21.96
C LEU A 100 3.36 -4.67 -22.88
N TRP A 101 3.56 -3.47 -22.37
CA TRP A 101 4.22 -2.38 -23.07
C TRP A 101 5.72 -2.42 -22.78
N SER A 102 6.46 -3.20 -23.57
CA SER A 102 7.90 -3.41 -23.41
C SER A 102 8.74 -2.12 -23.47
N GLN A 103 8.29 -1.13 -24.25
CA GLN A 103 8.90 0.20 -24.37
C GLN A 103 8.26 1.25 -23.45
N SER A 104 7.57 0.82 -22.39
CA SER A 104 6.96 1.72 -21.41
C SER A 104 8.03 2.52 -20.65
N PRO A 105 7.62 3.61 -19.96
CA PRO A 105 8.51 4.35 -19.06
C PRO A 105 9.24 3.47 -18.04
N ALA A 106 8.66 2.32 -17.67
CA ALA A 106 9.28 1.34 -16.78
C ALA A 106 10.64 0.88 -17.30
N SER A 107 10.79 0.63 -18.61
CA SER A 107 12.02 0.11 -19.23
C SER A 107 13.23 1.04 -19.07
N GLU A 108 13.02 2.35 -18.95
CA GLU A 108 14.08 3.35 -18.83
C GLU A 108 14.45 3.69 -17.38
N ALA A 109 13.65 3.23 -16.42
CA ALA A 109 13.81 3.58 -15.02
C ALA A 109 15.08 2.96 -14.42
N LYS A 110 15.65 3.65 -13.43
CA LYS A 110 16.76 3.12 -12.63
C LYS A 110 16.28 2.40 -11.38
N LEU A 111 15.06 2.71 -10.93
CA LEU A 111 14.35 2.11 -9.82
C LEU A 111 12.85 2.26 -10.05
N ILE A 112 12.08 1.22 -9.77
CA ILE A 112 10.63 1.28 -9.65
C ILE A 112 10.26 1.01 -8.19
N VAL A 113 9.47 1.91 -7.61
CA VAL A 113 8.93 1.79 -6.26
C VAL A 113 7.46 1.38 -6.36
N ILE A 114 7.10 0.25 -5.75
CA ILE A 114 5.74 -0.27 -5.74
C ILE A 114 5.15 -0.16 -4.34
N ASP A 115 4.06 0.58 -4.16
CA ASP A 115 3.27 0.60 -2.92
C ASP A 115 2.09 -0.37 -3.00
N GLU A 116 1.58 -0.80 -1.84
CA GLU A 116 0.50 -1.80 -1.72
C GLU A 116 0.84 -3.10 -2.48
N CYS A 117 2.07 -3.60 -2.30
CA CYS A 117 2.56 -4.78 -3.01
C CYS A 117 1.85 -6.09 -2.63
N SER A 118 1.10 -6.10 -1.53
CA SER A 118 0.27 -7.22 -1.06
C SER A 118 -0.81 -7.62 -2.06
N MET A 119 -1.27 -6.69 -2.89
CA MET A 119 -2.31 -6.94 -3.89
C MET A 119 -1.77 -7.42 -5.25
N VAL A 120 -0.44 -7.50 -5.41
CA VAL A 120 0.20 -7.89 -6.66
C VAL A 120 0.26 -9.41 -6.77
N ASP A 121 -0.39 -9.97 -7.79
CA ASP A 121 -0.35 -11.40 -8.09
C ASP A 121 0.93 -11.82 -8.85
N ALA A 122 1.04 -13.12 -9.11
CA ALA A 122 2.23 -13.70 -9.72
C ALA A 122 2.43 -13.31 -11.20
N GLU A 123 1.36 -13.02 -11.93
CA GLU A 123 1.45 -12.60 -13.34
C GLU A 123 2.01 -11.18 -13.41
N LEU A 124 1.38 -10.26 -12.70
CA LEU A 124 1.80 -8.86 -12.62
C LEU A 124 3.21 -8.72 -12.04
N GLY A 125 3.56 -9.56 -11.07
CA GLY A 125 4.90 -9.66 -10.51
C GLY A 125 5.96 -10.08 -11.52
N ARG A 126 5.68 -11.11 -12.34
CA ARG A 126 6.59 -11.55 -13.41
C ARG A 126 6.75 -10.50 -14.50
N ASP A 127 5.66 -9.84 -14.87
CA ASP A 127 5.68 -8.77 -15.88
C ASP A 127 6.52 -7.58 -15.42
N LEU A 128 6.41 -7.19 -14.14
CA LEU A 128 7.30 -6.17 -13.55
C LEU A 128 8.78 -6.57 -13.62
N LEU A 129 9.11 -7.84 -13.32
CA LEU A 129 10.49 -8.34 -13.39
C LEU A 129 11.03 -8.41 -14.83
N SER A 130 10.16 -8.58 -15.83
CA SER A 130 10.56 -8.65 -17.24
C SER A 130 11.29 -7.38 -17.73
N PHE A 131 11.01 -6.23 -17.10
CA PHE A 131 11.69 -4.95 -17.39
C PHE A 131 13.14 -4.90 -16.91
N ARG A 132 13.58 -5.86 -16.08
CA ARG A 132 14.96 -5.95 -15.54
C ARG A 132 15.40 -4.68 -14.77
N VAL A 133 14.43 -3.99 -14.19
CA VAL A 133 14.62 -2.80 -13.37
C VAL A 133 14.50 -3.20 -11.89
N PRO A 134 15.36 -2.69 -10.98
CA PRO A 134 15.25 -2.96 -9.56
C PRO A 134 13.89 -2.53 -9.03
N LEU A 135 13.30 -3.39 -8.19
CA LEU A 135 12.00 -3.14 -7.58
C LEU A 135 12.17 -2.93 -6.08
N LEU A 136 11.83 -1.74 -5.59
CA LEU A 136 11.62 -1.50 -4.16
C LEU A 136 10.14 -1.65 -3.88
N VAL A 137 9.75 -2.73 -3.22
CA VAL A 137 8.35 -3.04 -2.92
C VAL A 137 8.04 -2.69 -1.46
N LEU A 138 6.98 -1.92 -1.29
CA LEU A 138 6.46 -1.47 0.00
C LEU A 138 5.19 -2.25 0.31
N GLY A 139 5.20 -2.91 1.47
CA GLY A 139 4.10 -3.76 1.91
C GLY A 139 3.80 -3.59 3.39
N ASP A 140 2.60 -4.00 3.78
CA ASP A 140 2.25 -4.25 5.18
C ASP A 140 1.82 -5.72 5.28
N PRO A 141 2.54 -6.58 6.03
CA PRO A 141 2.20 -7.98 6.16
C PRO A 141 0.85 -8.21 6.87
N ALA A 142 0.32 -7.19 7.57
CA ALA A 142 -0.98 -7.23 8.21
C ALA A 142 -2.13 -6.72 7.32
N GLN A 143 -1.85 -6.32 6.06
CA GLN A 143 -2.90 -5.98 5.10
C GLN A 143 -3.56 -7.23 4.52
N LEU A 144 -4.73 -7.03 3.92
CA LEU A 144 -5.44 -8.10 3.23
C LEU A 144 -4.62 -8.63 2.05
N PRO A 145 -4.56 -9.97 1.84
CA PRO A 145 -3.97 -10.55 0.65
C PRO A 145 -4.81 -10.21 -0.60
N PRO A 146 -4.31 -10.53 -1.81
CA PRO A 146 -5.09 -10.38 -3.03
C PRO A 146 -6.44 -11.09 -2.94
N VAL A 147 -7.42 -10.61 -3.71
CA VAL A 147 -8.76 -11.23 -3.74
C VAL A 147 -8.71 -12.66 -4.28
N GLN A 148 -7.74 -12.98 -5.13
CA GLN A 148 -7.48 -14.31 -5.66
C GLN A 148 -5.98 -14.58 -5.69
N GLY A 149 -5.58 -15.81 -5.35
CA GLY A 149 -4.17 -16.22 -5.31
C GLY A 149 -3.41 -15.69 -4.09
N ALA A 150 -2.08 -15.76 -4.16
CA ALA A 150 -1.18 -15.23 -3.15
C ALA A 150 -0.40 -14.02 -3.69
N GLY A 151 0.02 -13.14 -2.78
CA GLY A 151 0.76 -11.94 -3.13
C GLY A 151 2.20 -12.27 -3.50
N PHE A 152 2.59 -12.00 -4.75
CA PHE A 152 3.88 -12.37 -5.33
C PHE A 152 5.08 -11.88 -4.51
N PHE A 153 4.97 -10.66 -3.96
CA PHE A 153 6.04 -10.07 -3.17
C PHE A 153 5.98 -10.46 -1.69
N THR A 154 4.81 -10.81 -1.18
CA THR A 154 4.54 -11.05 0.25
C THR A 154 4.68 -12.51 0.67
N GLU A 155 4.84 -13.44 -0.27
CA GLU A 155 5.18 -14.85 0.03
C GLU A 155 6.60 -15.02 0.59
N ALA A 156 7.47 -14.04 0.39
CA ALA A 156 8.85 -14.05 0.90
C ALA A 156 9.02 -13.06 2.05
N GLU A 157 9.96 -13.37 2.94
CA GLU A 157 10.28 -12.51 4.08
C GLU A 157 10.78 -11.12 3.65
N PRO A 158 10.47 -10.06 4.42
CA PRO A 158 10.98 -8.73 4.14
C PRO A 158 12.49 -8.64 4.33
N ASP A 159 13.14 -7.89 3.44
CA ASP A 159 14.56 -7.51 3.58
C ASP A 159 14.76 -6.46 4.69
N ALA A 160 13.72 -5.65 4.95
CA ALA A 160 13.64 -4.77 6.11
C ALA A 160 12.18 -4.61 6.56
N MET A 161 11.94 -4.63 7.87
CA MET A 161 10.61 -4.54 8.47
C MET A 161 10.53 -3.35 9.43
N LEU A 162 9.80 -2.29 9.08
CA LEU A 162 9.57 -1.15 9.95
C LEU A 162 8.43 -1.44 10.93
N THR A 163 8.77 -1.62 12.20
CA THR A 163 7.82 -1.94 13.29
C THR A 163 7.46 -0.73 14.14
N GLU A 164 8.34 0.26 14.23
CA GLU A 164 8.14 1.46 15.06
C GLU A 164 7.17 2.43 14.36
N VAL A 165 6.04 2.69 15.02
CA VAL A 165 5.12 3.74 14.60
C VAL A 165 5.64 5.06 15.19
N HIS A 166 5.53 6.17 14.44
CA HIS A 166 5.96 7.49 14.95
C HIS A 166 5.26 7.82 16.29
N ARG A 167 5.98 8.39 17.26
CA ARG A 167 5.45 8.74 18.61
C ARG A 167 4.10 9.46 18.59
N GLN A 168 3.87 10.36 17.63
CA GLN A 168 2.61 11.08 17.47
C GLN A 168 1.40 10.17 17.18
N ALA A 169 1.66 8.98 16.64
CA ALA A 169 0.68 7.94 16.39
C ALA A 169 0.62 6.89 17.51
N GLU A 170 1.58 6.83 18.44
CA GLU A 170 1.45 5.98 19.64
C GLU A 170 0.37 6.50 20.59
N ASP A 171 0.21 7.83 20.66
CA ASP A 171 -0.84 8.46 21.46
C ASP A 171 -2.24 8.24 20.86
N ASP A 172 -2.33 7.93 19.56
CA ASP A 172 -3.59 7.68 18.86
C ASP A 172 -4.24 6.36 19.34
N PRO A 173 -5.45 6.42 19.92
CA PRO A 173 -6.18 5.24 20.35
C PRO A 173 -6.42 4.18 19.26
N ILE A 174 -6.67 4.62 18.02
CA ILE A 174 -6.94 3.75 16.88
C ILE A 174 -5.68 2.95 16.53
N VAL A 175 -4.53 3.60 16.55
CA VAL A 175 -3.24 2.95 16.27
C VAL A 175 -2.96 1.89 17.33
N ARG A 176 -3.12 2.21 18.62
CA ARG A 176 -2.94 1.25 19.72
C ARG A 176 -3.87 0.04 19.59
N MET A 177 -5.16 0.26 19.33
CA MET A 177 -6.11 -0.83 19.07
C MET A 177 -5.72 -1.66 17.85
N SER A 178 -5.23 -1.04 16.78
CA SER A 178 -4.79 -1.77 15.58
C SER A 178 -3.60 -2.70 15.87
N MET A 179 -2.69 -2.28 16.76
CA MET A 179 -1.55 -3.12 17.18
C MET A 179 -2.01 -4.33 18.00
N GLN A 180 -2.97 -4.15 18.91
CA GLN A 180 -3.57 -5.27 19.65
C GLN A 180 -4.22 -6.29 18.70
N VAL A 181 -5.02 -5.82 17.74
CA VAL A 181 -5.67 -6.68 16.73
C VAL A 181 -4.65 -7.47 15.91
N ARG A 182 -3.53 -6.83 15.54
CA ARG A 182 -2.43 -7.48 14.81
C ARG A 182 -1.77 -8.62 15.60
N GLU A 183 -1.69 -8.49 16.92
CA GLU A 183 -1.18 -9.52 17.82
C GLU A 183 -2.22 -10.59 18.17
N GLY A 184 -3.39 -10.58 17.51
CA GLY A 184 -4.48 -11.51 17.79
C GLY A 184 -5.28 -11.17 19.06
N ARG A 185 -5.03 -10.02 19.69
CA ARG A 185 -5.78 -9.54 20.85
C ARG A 185 -7.00 -8.75 20.39
N GLN A 186 -8.11 -8.86 21.12
CA GLN A 186 -9.29 -8.04 20.88
C GLN A 186 -9.22 -6.77 21.73
N PRO A 187 -9.57 -5.59 21.17
CA PRO A 187 -9.72 -4.39 21.98
C PRO A 187 -10.82 -4.59 23.04
N ASP A 188 -10.55 -4.18 24.27
CA ASP A 188 -11.53 -4.23 25.34
C ASP A 188 -12.68 -3.25 25.09
N LEU A 189 -13.87 -3.58 25.59
CA LEU A 189 -15.01 -2.67 25.55
C LEU A 189 -14.71 -1.41 26.36
N GLY A 190 -15.04 -0.24 25.83
CA GLY A 190 -14.79 1.02 26.52
C GLY A 190 -14.61 2.22 25.61
N GLU A 191 -14.27 3.35 26.23
CA GLU A 191 -13.97 4.61 25.57
C GLU A 191 -12.46 4.88 25.58
N TYR A 192 -11.96 5.32 24.43
CA TYR A 192 -10.55 5.60 24.19
C TYR A 192 -10.42 6.95 23.50
N GLY A 193 -10.55 8.03 24.27
CA GLY A 193 -10.63 9.39 23.73
C GLY A 193 -11.87 9.56 22.84
N MET A 194 -11.67 9.86 21.56
CA MET A 194 -12.76 9.96 20.58
C MET A 194 -13.23 8.60 20.03
N SER A 195 -12.51 7.53 20.34
CA SER A 195 -12.83 6.17 19.88
C SER A 195 -13.62 5.39 20.93
N GLN A 196 -14.45 4.45 20.50
CA GLN A 196 -15.22 3.61 21.41
C GLN A 196 -15.35 2.19 20.83
N VAL A 197 -15.23 1.19 21.70
CA VAL A 197 -15.47 -0.20 21.38
C VAL A 197 -16.71 -0.65 22.15
N VAL A 198 -17.78 -0.98 21.42
CA VAL A 198 -19.09 -1.31 21.99
C VAL A 198 -19.58 -2.66 21.48
N ARG A 199 -20.50 -3.28 22.23
CA ARG A 199 -21.23 -4.43 21.70
C ARG A 199 -22.22 -3.98 20.63
N ARG A 200 -22.59 -4.90 19.74
CA ARG A 200 -23.60 -4.63 18.71
C ARG A 200 -24.94 -4.19 19.29
N SER A 201 -25.33 -4.68 20.46
CA SER A 201 -26.56 -4.30 21.16
C SER A 201 -26.54 -2.88 21.73
N GLU A 202 -25.34 -2.35 21.97
CA GLU A 202 -25.10 -1.03 22.57
C GLU A 202 -24.80 0.05 21.51
N LEU A 203 -24.77 -0.34 20.23
CA LEU A 203 -24.50 0.57 19.13
C LEU A 203 -25.66 1.55 18.94
N ASP A 204 -25.42 2.81 19.28
CA ASP A 204 -26.37 3.90 19.05
C ASP A 204 -26.66 4.09 17.54
N PRO A 205 -27.92 3.88 17.09
CA PRO A 205 -28.29 4.10 15.70
C PRO A 205 -28.14 5.55 15.24
N ALA A 206 -28.25 6.54 16.13
CA ALA A 206 -28.11 7.95 15.79
C ALA A 206 -26.65 8.28 15.41
N ARG A 207 -25.68 7.75 16.16
CA ARG A 207 -24.25 7.84 15.81
C ARG A 207 -23.95 7.25 14.43
N VAL A 208 -24.55 6.12 14.08
CA VAL A 208 -24.38 5.52 12.74
C VAL A 208 -24.99 6.40 11.66
N LEU A 209 -26.14 7.02 11.92
CA LEU A 209 -26.81 7.93 10.98
C LEU A 209 -26.03 9.23 10.75
N GLY A 210 -25.38 9.73 11.80
CA GLY A 210 -24.55 10.93 11.78
C GLY A 210 -23.14 10.73 11.22
N ALA A 211 -22.67 9.49 11.09
CA ALA A 211 -21.34 9.20 10.57
C ALA A 211 -21.21 9.57 9.08
N ASP A 212 -20.08 10.17 8.70
CA ASP A 212 -19.72 10.43 7.30
C ASP A 212 -19.47 9.13 6.54
N GLN A 213 -18.89 8.14 7.22
CA GLN A 213 -18.54 6.85 6.63
C GLN A 213 -18.81 5.70 7.61
N VAL A 214 -19.42 4.62 7.10
CA VAL A 214 -19.65 3.38 7.83
C VAL A 214 -18.93 2.24 7.10
N LEU A 215 -17.98 1.60 7.78
CA LEU A 215 -17.22 0.46 7.24
C LEU A 215 -17.86 -0.86 7.67
N VAL A 216 -17.98 -1.79 6.72
CA VAL A 216 -18.58 -3.12 6.95
C VAL A 216 -17.83 -4.18 6.15
N GLY A 217 -17.72 -5.40 6.68
CA GLY A 217 -16.90 -6.45 6.08
C GLY A 217 -17.47 -7.13 4.82
N ARG A 218 -18.73 -6.87 4.43
CA ARG A 218 -19.38 -7.54 3.28
C ARG A 218 -20.14 -6.57 2.39
N ASN A 219 -20.08 -6.78 1.07
CA ASN A 219 -20.84 -6.00 0.09
C ASN A 219 -22.36 -6.08 0.30
N ALA A 220 -22.90 -7.24 0.68
CA ALA A 220 -24.32 -7.37 0.99
C ALA A 220 -24.75 -6.47 2.18
N THR A 221 -23.93 -6.42 3.24
CA THR A 221 -24.15 -5.53 4.38
C THR A 221 -24.04 -4.07 3.95
N ARG A 222 -23.05 -3.70 3.12
CA ARG A 222 -22.89 -2.34 2.59
C ARG A 222 -24.14 -1.89 1.83
N ARG A 223 -24.64 -2.71 0.90
CA ARG A 223 -25.86 -2.41 0.12
C ARG A 223 -27.08 -2.21 1.04
N ARG A 224 -27.27 -3.08 2.03
CA ARG A 224 -28.35 -2.97 3.02
C ARG A 224 -28.25 -1.70 3.86
N PHE A 225 -27.07 -1.37 4.37
CA PHE A 225 -26.86 -0.14 5.14
C PHE A 225 -27.07 1.09 4.27
N ASN A 226 -26.52 1.15 3.07
CA ASN A 226 -26.71 2.27 2.16
C ASN A 226 -28.18 2.51 1.82
N LYS A 227 -28.95 1.44 1.54
CA LYS A 227 -30.40 1.54 1.30
C LYS A 227 -31.12 2.15 2.51
N ARG A 228 -30.89 1.59 3.71
CA ARG A 228 -31.51 2.06 4.95
C ARG A 228 -31.13 3.51 5.29
N MET A 229 -29.89 3.91 5.04
CA MET A 229 -29.41 5.27 5.28
C MET A 229 -30.05 6.27 4.31
N ARG A 230 -30.19 5.91 3.04
CA ARG A 230 -30.86 6.74 2.02
C ARG A 230 -32.33 6.92 2.31
N GLU A 231 -33.05 5.85 2.65
CA GLU A 231 -34.46 5.89 3.06
C GLU A 231 -34.65 6.85 4.26
N ARG A 232 -33.81 6.72 5.30
CA ARG A 232 -33.88 7.57 6.50
C ARG A 232 -33.53 9.04 6.27
N ARG A 233 -32.75 9.35 5.22
CA ARG A 233 -32.41 10.72 4.83
C ARG A 233 -33.32 11.28 3.72
N GLY A 234 -34.33 10.53 3.28
CA GLY A 234 -35.29 10.99 2.27
C GLY A 234 -34.75 11.01 0.83
N PHE A 235 -33.65 10.32 0.54
CA PHE A 235 -33.03 10.25 -0.80
C PHE A 235 -33.49 9.04 -1.62
N ALA A 236 -34.77 8.67 -1.49
CA ALA A 236 -35.36 7.50 -2.15
C ALA A 236 -35.16 7.55 -3.67
#